data_AF-A0A9X3LC15-F1
#
_entry.id   AF-A0A9X3LC15-F1
#
_cell.length_a   1.000
_cell.length_b   1.000
_cell.length_c   1.000
_cell.angle_alpha   90.00
_cell.angle_beta   90.00
_cell.angle_gamma   90.00
#
_symmetry.space_group_name_H-M   'P 1'
#
loop_
_entity.id
_entity.type
_entity.pdbx_description
1 polymer ?
#
loop_
_entity_poly.entity_id
_entity_poly.type
_entity_poly.pdbx_seq_one_letter_code
_entity_poly.pdbx_strand_id
1 'polypeptide(L)'
;MKTSKVIVADNEETFFGYTLSIINGKWKLLVIYYLSKNGAVRYNELQRMIGTVTYRTLSSTLKEMENDGLVHREEYPQIPPKVEYSLTEKGQTLWPLIQEMCQWGEHNKEK
;
A
#
# COMPACT_ATOMS: atom_id res chain seq x y z
N MET A 1 3.35 4.42 -46.58
CA MET A 1 2.85 4.93 -45.30
C MET A 1 2.55 3.74 -44.41
N LYS A 2 3.51 3.31 -43.58
CA LYS A 2 3.34 2.16 -42.68
C LYS A 2 2.72 2.68 -41.41
N THR A 3 1.50 2.27 -41.12
CA THR A 3 0.82 2.54 -39.86
C THR A 3 1.65 1.88 -38.76
N SER A 4 2.33 2.68 -37.95
CA SER A 4 3.04 2.22 -36.77
C SER A 4 2.01 1.59 -35.83
N LYS A 5 2.03 0.26 -35.76
CA LYS A 5 1.43 -0.50 -34.67
C LYS A 5 2.10 0.04 -33.40
N VAL A 6 1.40 0.86 -32.63
CA VAL A 6 1.81 1.17 -31.27
C VAL A 6 1.86 -0.17 -30.56
N ILE A 7 3.07 -0.67 -30.31
CA ILE A 7 3.28 -1.84 -29.46
C ILE A 7 2.94 -1.34 -28.07
N VAL A 8 1.69 -1.56 -27.64
CA VAL A 8 1.37 -1.54 -26.22
C VAL A 8 2.12 -2.75 -25.66
N ALA A 9 3.30 -2.52 -25.11
CA ALA A 9 4.01 -3.56 -24.37
C ALA A 9 3.06 -4.01 -23.24
N ASP A 10 2.86 -5.32 -23.10
CA ASP A 10 2.21 -5.87 -21.91
C ASP A 10 2.95 -5.31 -20.69
N ASN A 11 2.27 -4.45 -19.94
CA ASN A 11 2.91 -3.66 -18.87
C ASN A 11 3.60 -4.54 -17.82
N GLU A 12 3.23 -5.83 -17.72
CA GLU A 12 3.69 -6.77 -16.71
C GLU A 12 5.19 -7.13 -16.77
N GLU A 13 5.88 -6.91 -17.91
CA GLU A 13 7.32 -7.23 -18.03
C GLU A 13 8.25 -6.08 -17.61
N THR A 14 7.72 -4.89 -17.31
CA THR A 14 8.54 -3.73 -16.94
C THR A 14 8.68 -3.59 -15.42
N PHE A 15 9.79 -3.02 -14.94
CA PHE A 15 9.96 -2.68 -13.52
C PHE A 15 8.85 -1.73 -13.01
N PHE A 16 8.34 -0.87 -13.89
CA PHE A 16 7.20 -0.01 -13.61
C PHE A 16 5.93 -0.82 -13.38
N GLY A 17 5.60 -1.75 -14.29
CA GLY A 17 4.42 -2.60 -14.17
C GLY A 17 4.50 -3.58 -13.01
N TYR A 18 5.69 -4.12 -12.69
CA TYR A 18 5.91 -4.88 -11.46
C TYR A 18 5.61 -4.04 -10.21
N THR A 19 6.15 -2.81 -10.14
CA THR A 19 5.87 -1.92 -9.00
C THR A 19 4.38 -1.60 -8.91
N LEU A 20 3.74 -1.34 -10.06
CA LEU A 20 2.32 -1.09 -10.14
C LEU A 20 1.50 -2.30 -9.69
N SER A 21 1.84 -3.53 -10.08
CA SER A 21 1.10 -4.73 -9.63
C SER A 21 1.12 -4.90 -8.12
N ILE A 22 2.21 -4.49 -7.47
CA ILE A 22 2.38 -4.52 -6.02
C ILE A 22 1.55 -3.45 -5.32
N ILE A 23 1.61 -2.19 -5.77
CA ILE A 23 0.99 -1.04 -5.07
C ILE A 23 -0.40 -0.65 -5.58
N ASN A 24 -0.83 -1.21 -6.71
CA ASN A 24 -2.15 -0.95 -7.28
C ASN A 24 -3.25 -1.48 -6.36
N GLY A 25 -4.40 -0.81 -6.37
CA GLY A 25 -5.51 -1.04 -5.47
C GLY A 25 -5.79 0.17 -4.60
N LYS A 26 -7.09 0.47 -4.45
CA LYS A 26 -7.60 1.70 -3.81
C LYS A 26 -7.01 1.98 -2.41
N TRP A 27 -6.65 0.94 -1.67
CA TRP A 27 -6.29 1.05 -0.25
C TRP A 27 -4.81 0.77 0.05
N LYS A 28 -4.05 0.14 -0.86
CA LYS A 28 -2.67 -0.29 -0.57
C LYS A 28 -1.77 0.88 -0.22
N LEU A 29 -1.80 1.96 -1.03
CA LEU A 29 -1.02 3.17 -0.77
C LEU A 29 -1.41 3.88 0.54
N LEU A 30 -2.69 3.86 0.92
CA LEU A 30 -3.14 4.42 2.19
C LEU A 30 -2.65 3.59 3.38
N VAL A 31 -2.67 2.26 3.27
CA VAL A 31 -2.09 1.36 4.28
C VAL A 31 -0.59 1.65 4.43
N ILE A 32 0.15 1.73 3.33
CA ILE A 32 1.60 2.06 3.36
C ILE A 32 1.82 3.41 4.02
N TYR A 33 1.07 4.44 3.64
CA TYR A 33 1.18 5.78 4.20
C TYR A 33 0.98 5.77 5.73
N TYR A 34 -0.11 5.18 6.22
CA TYR A 34 -0.41 5.19 7.65
C TYR A 34 0.54 4.31 8.47
N LEU A 35 0.93 3.13 7.98
CA LEU A 35 1.91 2.29 8.67
C LEU A 35 3.31 2.92 8.66
N SER A 36 3.70 3.61 7.59
CA SER A 36 4.97 4.37 7.56
C SER A 36 5.01 5.48 8.60
N LYS A 37 3.88 6.17 8.82
CA LYS A 37 3.79 7.27 9.79
C LYS A 37 3.68 6.82 11.24
N ASN A 38 3.03 5.69 11.51
CA ASN A 38 2.65 5.28 12.86
C ASN A 38 3.39 4.02 13.36
N GLY A 39 4.13 3.33 12.49
CA GLY A 39 4.79 2.07 12.83
C GLY A 39 3.78 0.92 12.93
N ALA A 40 3.82 0.17 14.03
CA ALA A 40 2.89 -0.92 14.30
C ALA A 40 1.52 -0.39 14.75
N VAL A 41 0.45 -0.76 14.04
CA VAL A 41 -0.91 -0.25 14.28
C VAL A 41 -1.90 -1.40 14.39
N ARG A 42 -2.88 -1.29 15.31
CA ARG A 42 -3.95 -2.29 15.42
C ARG A 42 -4.94 -2.18 14.26
N TYR A 43 -5.59 -3.28 13.93
CA TYR A 43 -6.57 -3.34 12.84
C TYR A 43 -7.62 -2.21 12.90
N ASN A 44 -8.31 -2.05 14.03
CA ASN A 44 -9.39 -1.07 14.18
C ASN A 44 -8.88 0.37 14.11
N GLU A 45 -7.64 0.62 14.56
CA GLU A 45 -7.01 1.92 14.48
C GLU A 45 -6.69 2.26 13.02
N LEU A 46 -6.08 1.33 12.29
CA LEU A 46 -5.78 1.48 10.87
C LEU A 46 -7.07 1.69 10.05
N GLN A 47 -8.12 0.93 10.33
CA GLN A 47 -9.41 1.10 9.66
C GLN A 47 -10.00 2.48 9.92
N ARG A 48 -9.92 2.99 11.16
CA ARG A 48 -10.38 4.35 11.51
C ARG A 48 -9.56 5.44 10.82
N MET A 49 -8.25 5.26 10.68
CA MET A 49 -7.38 6.20 9.95
C MET A 49 -7.76 6.26 8.46
N ILE A 50 -8.10 5.11 7.86
CA ILE A 50 -8.54 5.05 6.45
C ILE A 50 -10.00 5.54 6.28
N GLY A 51 -10.85 5.31 7.27
CA GLY A 51 -12.20 5.86 7.41
C GLY A 51 -13.27 5.19 6.55
N THR A 52 -13.09 5.16 5.22
CA THR A 52 -14.14 4.72 4.26
C THR A 52 -14.03 3.25 3.84
N VAL A 53 -13.03 2.52 4.32
CA VAL A 53 -12.81 1.11 3.98
C VAL A 53 -13.68 0.19 4.85
N THR A 54 -14.32 -0.80 4.21
CA THR A 54 -15.05 -1.84 4.94
C THR A 54 -14.09 -2.79 5.65
N TYR A 55 -14.56 -3.43 6.73
CA TYR A 55 -13.78 -4.46 7.42
C TYR A 55 -13.34 -5.58 6.47
N ARG A 56 -14.25 -6.09 5.63
CA ARG A 56 -13.92 -7.15 4.67
C ARG A 56 -12.80 -6.72 3.71
N THR A 57 -12.91 -5.51 3.17
CA THR A 57 -11.94 -5.00 2.17
C THR A 57 -10.59 -4.72 2.79
N LEU A 58 -10.53 -4.15 4.00
CA LEU A 58 -9.25 -3.92 4.66
C LEU A 58 -8.57 -5.24 5.03
N SER A 59 -9.33 -6.24 5.51
CA SER A 59 -8.78 -7.57 5.79
C SER A 59 -8.21 -8.24 4.54
N SER A 60 -8.92 -8.19 3.39
CA SER A 60 -8.38 -8.75 2.14
C SER A 60 -7.14 -8.00 1.68
N THR A 61 -7.15 -6.67 1.76
CA THR A 61 -6.00 -5.82 1.39
C THR A 61 -4.77 -6.15 2.24
N LEU A 62 -4.92 -6.25 3.57
CA LEU A 62 -3.80 -6.57 4.46
C LEU A 62 -3.25 -7.97 4.19
N LYS A 63 -4.12 -8.96 3.93
CA LYS A 63 -3.70 -10.31 3.57
C LYS A 63 -2.96 -10.37 2.25
N GLU A 64 -3.42 -9.62 1.24
CA GLU A 64 -2.69 -9.49 -0.04
C GLU A 64 -1.32 -8.86 0.18
N MET A 65 -1.25 -7.75 0.93
CA MET A 65 0.01 -7.07 1.22
C MET A 65 0.98 -7.89 2.09
N GLU A 66 0.45 -8.75 2.96
CA GLU A 66 1.23 -9.75 3.71
C GLU A 66 1.82 -10.80 2.76
N ASN A 67 1.01 -11.35 1.84
CA ASN A 67 1.48 -12.29 0.82
C ASN A 67 2.53 -11.66 -0.13
N ASP A 68 2.38 -10.38 -0.46
CA ASP A 68 3.34 -9.62 -1.28
C ASP A 68 4.63 -9.26 -0.51
N GLY A 69 4.69 -9.57 0.79
CA GLY A 69 5.81 -9.30 1.68
C GLY A 69 5.98 -7.83 2.05
N LEU A 70 4.92 -7.02 1.97
CA LEU A 70 4.94 -5.59 2.32
C LEU A 70 4.53 -5.32 3.77
N VAL A 71 3.62 -6.13 4.30
CA VAL A 71 3.04 -5.96 5.64
C VAL A 71 3.39 -7.16 6.50
N HIS A 72 3.87 -6.90 7.72
CA HIS A 72 4.05 -7.89 8.78
C HIS A 72 2.84 -7.86 9.71
N ARG A 73 2.27 -9.03 9.98
CA ARG A 73 1.17 -9.22 10.92
C ARG A 73 1.69 -9.93 12.17
N GLU A 74 1.62 -9.25 13.31
CA GLU A 74 2.07 -9.79 14.59
C GLU A 74 0.87 -10.10 15.50
N GLU A 75 0.78 -11.33 15.98
CA GLU A 75 -0.19 -11.74 17.01
C GLU A 75 0.49 -11.80 18.38
N TYR A 76 -0.10 -11.10 19.35
CA TYR A 76 0.37 -11.14 20.72
C TYR A 76 -0.57 -12.03 21.55
N PRO A 77 -0.09 -13.17 22.09
CA PRO A 77 -0.87 -14.05 22.92
C PRO A 77 -1.04 -13.44 24.32
N GLN A 78 -2.01 -12.56 24.46
CA GLN A 78 -2.40 -11.90 25.71
C GLN A 78 -3.92 -11.81 25.83
N ILE A 79 -4.43 -11.43 27.01
CA ILE A 79 -5.86 -11.18 27.23
C ILE A 79 -6.08 -9.67 27.41
N PRO A 80 -6.89 -9.01 26.55
CA PRO A 80 -7.50 -9.52 25.32
C PRO A 80 -6.45 -9.71 24.20
N PRO A 81 -6.71 -10.62 23.23
CA PRO A 81 -5.80 -10.87 22.12
C PRO A 81 -5.55 -9.58 21.33
N LYS A 82 -4.30 -9.36 20.96
CA LYS A 82 -3.85 -8.15 20.27
C LYS A 82 -3.20 -8.55 18.95
N VAL A 83 -3.56 -7.85 17.88
CA VAL A 83 -2.96 -8.02 16.56
C VAL A 83 -2.53 -6.65 16.05
N GLU A 84 -1.29 -6.56 15.60
CA GLU A 84 -0.74 -5.36 14.97
C GLU A 84 -0.25 -5.64 13.55
N TYR A 85 -0.28 -4.60 12.74
CA TYR A 85 0.23 -4.58 11.39
C TYR A 85 1.34 -3.53 11.31
N SER A 86 2.44 -3.86 10.65
CA SER A 86 3.56 -2.96 10.40
C SER A 86 4.10 -3.18 8.99
N LEU A 87 4.89 -2.26 8.46
CA LEU A 87 5.59 -2.51 7.20
C LEU A 87 6.81 -3.40 7.45
N THR A 88 7.01 -4.37 6.57
CA THR A 88 8.28 -5.12 6.48
C THR A 88 9.39 -4.19 5.99
N GLU A 89 10.64 -4.65 6.01
CA GLU A 89 11.76 -3.92 5.40
C GLU A 89 11.48 -3.56 3.92
N LYS A 90 10.96 -4.52 3.13
CA LYS A 90 10.52 -4.29 1.74
C LYS A 90 9.38 -3.27 1.67
N GLY A 91 8.41 -3.33 2.57
CA GLY A 91 7.32 -2.35 2.63
C GLY A 91 7.82 -0.93 2.90
N GLN A 92 8.82 -0.79 3.77
CA GLN A 92 9.43 0.50 4.11
C GLN A 92 10.20 1.12 2.94
N THR A 93 10.75 0.32 2.00
CA THR A 93 11.41 0.88 0.81
C THR A 93 10.46 1.63 -0.12
N LEU A 94 9.13 1.50 0.06
CA LEU A 94 8.13 2.28 -0.68
C LEU A 94 7.91 3.67 -0.09
N TRP A 95 8.40 3.97 1.11
CA TRP A 95 8.20 5.26 1.75
C TRP A 95 8.72 6.45 0.91
N PRO A 96 9.93 6.42 0.31
CA PRO A 96 10.39 7.49 -0.57
C PRO A 96 9.43 7.76 -1.74
N LEU A 97 8.86 6.72 -2.35
CA LEU A 97 7.86 6.86 -3.42
C LEU A 97 6.61 7.60 -2.92
N ILE A 98 6.13 7.29 -1.73
CA ILE A 98 4.99 7.98 -1.12
C ILE A 98 5.31 9.46 -0.86
N GLN A 99 6.56 9.78 -0.45
CA GLN A 99 6.97 11.17 -0.26
C GLN A 99 6.95 11.96 -1.58
N GLU A 100 7.44 11.37 -2.67
CA GLU A 100 7.38 11.98 -4.00
C GLU A 100 5.92 12.22 -4.44
N MET A 101 5.02 11.27 -4.16
CA MET A 101 3.58 11.46 -4.44
C MET A 101 2.98 12.61 -3.61
N CYS A 102 3.34 12.72 -2.32
CA CYS A 102 2.92 13.84 -1.47
C CYS A 102 3.44 15.17 -2.01
N GLN A 103 4.72 15.22 -2.39
CA GLN A 103 5.34 16.41 -2.95
C GLN A 103 4.63 16.82 -4.25
N TRP A 104 4.40 15.90 -5.17
CA TRP A 104 3.65 16.18 -6.38
C TRP A 104 2.25 16.75 -6.07
N GLY A 105 1.56 16.16 -5.10
CA GLY A 105 0.25 16.64 -4.65
C GLY A 105 0.30 18.06 -4.09
N GLU A 106 1.32 18.41 -3.31
CA GLU A 106 1.53 19.77 -2.80
C GLU A 106 1.78 20.78 -3.92
N HIS A 107 2.55 20.40 -4.94
CA HIS A 107 2.87 21.30 -6.06
C HIS A 107 1.70 21.52 -7.03
N ASN A 108 0.79 20.56 -7.16
CA ASN A 108 -0.26 20.57 -8.19
C ASN A 108 -1.68 20.71 -7.62
N LYS A 109 -1.86 20.62 -6.31
CA LYS A 109 -3.14 20.94 -5.68
C LYS A 109 -3.34 22.46 -5.77
N GLU A 110 -4.18 22.86 -6.71
CA GLU A 110 -4.68 24.23 -6.84
C GLU A 110 -5.14 24.76 -5.46
N LYS A 111 -4.85 26.04 -5.18
CA LYS A 111 -5.32 26.74 -3.98
C LYS A 111 -6.83 26.81 -3.93
#